data_AF-A0A2E6YFJ3-F1
#
_entry.id   AF-A0A2E6YFJ3-F1
#
_cell.length_a   1.000
_cell.length_b   1.000
_cell.length_c   1.000
_cell.angle_alpha   90.00
_cell.angle_beta   90.00
_cell.angle_gamma   90.00
#
_symmetry.space_group_name_H-M   'P 1'
#
loop_
_entity.id
_entity.type
_entity.pdbx_description
1 polymer ?
#
loop_
_entity_poly.entity_id
_entity_poly.type
_entity_poly.pdbx_seq_one_letter_code
_entity_poly.pdbx_strand_id
1 'polypeptide(L)'
;MITGIIPQTGRQCYAALNKFSQLTNNDFTHAINILNQSKSISTSSLNESHKKLSGISENQNIFTLRPDRKRSDRPYRIAFLGMDMNLNGINVRIEGDEPHNCSSLIRLSLAHFAIVGFDELLVMMGTYLNPHKRNLKDWNLFNDSIGYQDENHTTSTDIRIAGSAELMNSSGLQDFVGLFPISANPFTMDQITEKLNTKSKVFINGRYEGIISNYYEQIIPEPVSNVEDAVMNEQGTIGFEIVQTGKTINSKNLFIFGKPAYISESLLIYDFGKHQKESDLQKVISKISPEKYNAVGRVSNLRKWYKHLSENLSNQWIGKPNIDYFLPG
;
A
#
# COMPACT_ATOMS: atom_id res chain seq x y z
N MET A 1 5.24 5.81 -26.09
CA MET A 1 4.61 6.58 -24.99
C MET A 1 4.71 5.73 -23.75
N ILE A 2 5.23 6.26 -22.65
CA ILE A 2 5.37 5.49 -21.39
C ILE A 2 4.06 5.60 -20.61
N THR A 3 3.63 4.50 -19.99
CA THR A 3 2.40 4.45 -19.18
C THR A 3 2.74 4.08 -17.74
N GLY A 4 2.36 4.94 -16.79
CA GLY A 4 2.51 4.73 -15.36
C GLY A 4 1.16 4.57 -14.67
N ILE A 5 1.05 3.64 -13.73
CA ILE A 5 -0.17 3.42 -12.96
C ILE A 5 0.00 3.91 -11.52
N ILE A 6 -0.99 4.59 -10.98
CA ILE A 6 -1.06 4.95 -9.56
C ILE A 6 -2.41 4.53 -8.97
N PRO A 7 -2.54 4.47 -7.64
CA PRO A 7 -3.85 4.34 -7.02
C PRO A 7 -4.79 5.46 -7.51
N GLN A 8 -5.99 5.11 -7.96
CA GLN A 8 -6.94 6.06 -8.53
C GLN A 8 -7.57 7.02 -7.52
N THR A 9 -7.42 6.74 -6.22
CA THR A 9 -8.09 7.48 -5.14
C THR A 9 -7.32 7.38 -3.82
N GLY A 10 -7.73 8.20 -2.85
CA GLY A 10 -7.22 8.10 -1.49
C GLY A 10 -5.81 8.67 -1.35
N ARG A 11 -5.22 8.46 -0.17
CA ARG A 11 -3.98 9.14 0.27
C ARG A 11 -2.81 8.94 -0.68
N GLN A 12 -2.63 7.72 -1.19
CA GLN A 12 -1.55 7.39 -2.13
C GLN A 12 -1.74 8.07 -3.49
N CYS A 13 -2.97 8.19 -3.99
CA CYS A 13 -3.26 8.95 -5.21
C CYS A 13 -2.78 10.40 -5.10
N TYR A 14 -3.20 11.12 -4.05
CA TYR A 14 -2.81 12.52 -3.86
C TYR A 14 -1.30 12.69 -3.71
N ALA A 15 -0.67 11.82 -2.92
CA ALA A 15 0.76 11.88 -2.69
C ALA A 15 1.55 11.59 -3.98
N ALA A 16 1.09 10.65 -4.81
CA ALA A 16 1.71 10.37 -6.10
C ALA A 16 1.57 11.54 -7.07
N LEU A 17 0.37 12.14 -7.18
CA LEU A 17 0.16 13.33 -8.02
C LEU A 17 1.00 14.53 -7.55
N ASN A 18 1.10 14.74 -6.23
CA ASN A 18 1.99 15.76 -5.65
C ASN A 18 3.47 15.50 -5.95
N LYS A 19 3.90 14.23 -5.94
CA LYS A 19 5.27 13.87 -6.32
C LYS A 19 5.51 14.16 -7.79
N PHE A 20 4.59 13.79 -8.68
CA PHE A 20 4.74 14.07 -10.11
C PHE A 20 4.71 15.56 -10.42
N SER A 21 3.89 16.38 -9.75
CA SER A 21 3.88 17.83 -9.96
C SER A 21 5.21 18.52 -9.64
N GLN A 22 6.07 17.89 -8.84
CA GLN A 22 7.43 18.38 -8.56
C GLN A 22 8.45 17.98 -9.63
N LEU A 23 8.11 17.00 -10.47
CA LEU A 23 8.99 16.41 -11.49
C LEU A 23 8.70 16.92 -12.90
N THR A 24 7.58 17.62 -13.09
CA THR A 24 7.15 18.15 -14.38
C THR A 24 6.58 19.56 -14.23
N ASN A 25 6.47 20.27 -15.35
CA ASN A 25 5.79 21.57 -15.44
C ASN A 25 4.26 21.42 -15.55
N ASN A 26 3.73 20.21 -15.64
CA ASN A 26 2.29 19.97 -15.64
C ASN A 26 1.69 20.31 -14.25
N ASP A 27 0.61 21.08 -14.24
CA ASP A 27 -0.11 21.41 -13.00
C ASP A 27 -1.12 20.32 -12.63
N PHE A 28 -0.86 19.62 -11.52
CA PHE A 28 -1.78 18.64 -10.95
C PHE A 28 -2.66 19.22 -9.84
N THR A 29 -2.50 20.50 -9.49
CA THR A 29 -3.19 21.15 -8.35
C THR A 29 -4.70 21.06 -8.50
N HIS A 30 -5.22 21.31 -9.70
CA HIS A 30 -6.66 21.15 -9.98
C HIS A 30 -7.14 19.71 -9.74
N ALA A 31 -6.41 18.72 -10.26
CA ALA A 31 -6.73 17.30 -10.06
C ALA A 31 -6.78 16.94 -8.57
N ILE A 32 -5.76 17.36 -7.82
CA ILE A 32 -5.64 17.11 -6.38
C ILE A 32 -6.81 17.78 -5.62
N ASN A 33 -7.16 19.02 -5.97
CA ASN A 33 -8.24 19.76 -5.31
C ASN A 33 -9.61 19.10 -5.52
N ILE A 34 -9.94 18.73 -6.76
CA ILE A 34 -11.19 18.03 -7.09
C ILE A 34 -11.27 16.69 -6.34
N LEU A 35 -10.19 15.89 -6.38
CA LEU A 35 -10.16 14.61 -5.69
C LEU A 35 -10.23 14.76 -4.16
N ASN A 36 -9.74 15.85 -3.59
CA ASN A 36 -9.86 16.12 -2.15
C ASN A 36 -11.30 16.48 -1.77
N GLN A 37 -11.96 17.31 -2.58
CA GLN A 37 -13.37 17.67 -2.40
C GLN A 37 -14.30 16.49 -2.66
N SER A 38 -13.93 15.54 -3.53
CA SER A 38 -14.79 14.40 -3.89
C SER A 38 -15.27 13.57 -2.69
N LYS A 39 -14.48 13.53 -1.60
CA LYS A 39 -14.83 12.83 -0.36
C LYS A 39 -15.96 13.48 0.43
N SER A 40 -16.08 14.81 0.42
CA SER A 40 -17.13 15.53 1.15
C SER A 40 -18.43 15.61 0.35
N ILE A 41 -18.34 15.47 -0.98
CA ILE A 41 -19.49 15.54 -1.88
C ILE A 41 -19.93 14.16 -2.40
N SER A 42 -19.32 13.08 -1.95
CA SER A 42 -19.73 11.70 -2.29
C SER A 42 -21.17 11.45 -1.85
N THR A 43 -21.96 10.78 -2.69
CA THR A 43 -23.42 10.64 -2.54
C THR A 43 -23.84 9.19 -2.82
N SER A 44 -24.98 8.78 -2.29
CA SER A 44 -25.61 7.50 -2.58
C SER A 44 -26.33 7.46 -3.93
N SER A 45 -26.57 8.62 -4.53
CA SER A 45 -27.22 8.74 -5.84
C SER A 45 -26.19 8.73 -6.97
N LEU A 46 -26.28 7.72 -7.83
CA LEU A 46 -25.50 7.64 -9.07
C LEU A 46 -25.76 8.86 -9.97
N ASN A 47 -27.03 9.27 -10.10
CA ASN A 47 -27.42 10.43 -10.91
C ASN A 47 -26.80 11.73 -10.40
N GLU A 48 -26.79 11.94 -9.08
CA GLU A 48 -26.15 13.11 -8.48
C GLU A 48 -24.62 13.07 -8.66
N SER A 49 -24.02 11.88 -8.54
CA SER A 49 -22.59 11.68 -8.80
C SER A 49 -22.22 12.02 -10.25
N HIS A 50 -23.05 11.61 -11.22
CA HIS A 50 -22.86 11.97 -12.62
C HIS A 50 -22.99 13.47 -12.85
N LYS A 51 -24.00 14.13 -12.25
CA LYS A 51 -24.15 15.58 -12.32
C LYS A 51 -22.93 16.31 -11.77
N LYS A 52 -22.37 15.84 -10.65
CA LYS A 52 -21.14 16.38 -10.05
C LYS A 52 -19.93 16.20 -10.98
N LEU A 53 -19.75 15.00 -11.57
CA LEU A 53 -18.68 14.76 -12.54
C LEU A 53 -18.84 15.65 -13.78
N SER A 54 -20.05 15.78 -14.34
CA SER A 54 -20.32 16.65 -15.49
C SER A 54 -20.21 18.14 -15.18
N GLY A 55 -20.27 18.52 -13.90
CA GLY A 55 -20.13 19.91 -13.45
C GLY A 55 -18.68 20.38 -13.31
N ILE A 56 -17.69 19.51 -13.50
CA ILE A 56 -16.27 19.89 -13.48
C ILE A 56 -15.95 20.62 -14.79
N SER A 57 -15.70 21.93 -14.70
CA SER A 57 -15.48 22.80 -15.86
C SER A 57 -14.15 22.56 -16.58
N GLU A 58 -13.11 22.16 -15.84
CA GLU A 58 -11.76 22.01 -16.37
C GLU A 58 -11.27 20.56 -16.28
N ASN A 59 -10.71 20.06 -17.39
CA ASN A 59 -10.08 18.74 -17.47
C ASN A 59 -10.98 17.59 -16.98
N GLN A 60 -12.29 17.67 -17.21
CA GLN A 60 -13.26 16.65 -16.77
C GLN A 60 -12.84 15.22 -17.18
N ASN A 61 -12.23 15.09 -18.35
CA ASN A 61 -11.74 13.84 -18.94
C ASN A 61 -10.61 13.16 -18.15
N ILE A 62 -10.00 13.81 -17.16
CA ILE A 62 -9.02 13.17 -16.26
C ILE A 62 -9.68 12.48 -15.06
N PHE A 63 -11.01 12.54 -14.95
CA PHE A 63 -11.77 11.96 -13.86
C PHE A 63 -12.79 10.93 -14.32
N THR A 64 -13.20 10.06 -13.40
CA THR A 64 -14.25 9.06 -13.61
C THR A 64 -15.04 8.84 -12.32
N LEU A 65 -16.17 8.13 -12.40
CA LEU A 65 -16.89 7.64 -11.21
C LEU A 65 -16.47 6.22 -10.90
N ARG A 66 -16.25 5.94 -9.61
CA ARG A 66 -15.94 4.59 -9.13
C ARG A 66 -16.79 4.20 -7.91
N PRO A 67 -17.13 2.91 -7.79
CA PRO A 67 -17.72 2.38 -6.57
C PRO A 67 -16.75 2.47 -5.37
N ASP A 68 -17.17 3.01 -4.23
CA ASP A 68 -16.47 2.90 -2.95
C ASP A 68 -17.01 1.70 -2.16
N ARG A 69 -16.36 0.55 -2.34
CA ARG A 69 -16.79 -0.73 -1.74
C ARG A 69 -16.71 -0.75 -0.21
N LYS A 70 -16.01 0.19 0.42
CA LYS A 70 -15.88 0.26 1.88
C LYS A 70 -17.01 1.06 2.54
N ARG A 71 -17.85 1.76 1.77
CA ARG A 71 -18.81 2.74 2.29
C ARG A 71 -20.15 2.64 1.56
N SER A 72 -21.05 1.83 2.12
CA SER A 72 -22.40 1.60 1.59
C SER A 72 -23.28 2.86 1.61
N ASP A 73 -22.97 3.83 2.47
CA ASP A 73 -23.66 5.12 2.60
C ASP A 73 -23.29 6.14 1.50
N ARG A 74 -22.16 5.93 0.83
CA ARG A 74 -21.65 6.78 -0.27
C ARG A 74 -20.93 5.96 -1.34
N PRO A 75 -21.66 5.06 -2.02
CA PRO A 75 -21.11 4.10 -2.96
C PRO A 75 -20.42 4.71 -4.17
N TYR A 76 -20.62 5.99 -4.52
CA TYR A 76 -20.02 6.58 -5.71
C TYR A 76 -19.13 7.77 -5.37
N ARG A 77 -17.91 7.78 -5.93
CA ARG A 77 -16.96 8.87 -5.78
C ARG A 77 -16.27 9.20 -7.09
N ILE A 78 -15.90 10.47 -7.23
CA ILE A 78 -15.01 10.93 -8.30
C ILE A 78 -13.60 10.39 -8.01
N ALA A 79 -13.01 9.75 -9.00
CA ALA A 79 -11.70 9.13 -8.99
C ALA A 79 -10.84 9.68 -10.13
N PHE A 80 -9.53 9.56 -9.99
CA PHE A 80 -8.58 9.90 -11.03
C PHE A 80 -8.61 8.83 -12.13
N LEU A 81 -8.83 9.26 -13.37
CA LEU A 81 -8.80 8.39 -14.56
C LEU A 81 -7.40 8.38 -15.16
N GLY A 82 -6.86 9.55 -15.48
CA GLY A 82 -5.50 9.67 -15.99
C GLY A 82 -5.20 11.00 -16.66
N MET A 83 -3.93 11.34 -16.71
CA MET A 83 -3.42 12.59 -17.27
C MET A 83 -2.09 12.36 -17.98
N ASP A 84 -1.87 13.11 -19.07
CA ASP A 84 -0.59 13.12 -19.77
C ASP A 84 0.33 14.13 -19.10
N MET A 85 1.60 13.76 -18.98
CA MET A 85 2.65 14.65 -18.51
C MET A 85 3.91 14.50 -19.36
N ASN A 86 4.73 15.55 -19.36
CA ASN A 86 6.03 15.53 -20.00
C ASN A 86 7.12 15.48 -18.92
N LEU A 87 7.91 14.41 -18.91
CA LEU A 87 9.12 14.30 -18.08
C LEU A 87 10.34 14.51 -18.97
N ASN A 88 10.85 15.75 -19.01
CA ASN A 88 12.06 16.13 -19.75
C ASN A 88 12.09 15.65 -21.22
N GLY A 89 11.00 15.90 -21.97
CA GLY A 89 10.87 15.51 -23.37
C GLY A 89 10.26 14.13 -23.59
N ILE A 90 9.99 13.36 -22.53
CA ILE A 90 9.32 12.06 -22.63
C ILE A 90 7.84 12.21 -22.28
N ASN A 91 6.97 11.81 -23.20
CA ASN A 91 5.53 11.79 -22.96
C ASN A 91 5.16 10.56 -22.13
N VAL A 92 4.61 10.82 -20.95
CA VAL A 92 4.17 9.82 -19.98
C VAL A 92 2.69 9.99 -19.72
N ARG A 93 1.93 8.91 -19.86
CA ARG A 93 0.53 8.81 -19.43
C ARG A 93 0.50 8.26 -18.00
N ILE A 94 -0.02 9.02 -17.04
CA ILE A 94 -0.32 8.50 -15.70
C ILE A 94 -1.80 8.13 -15.63
N GLU A 95 -2.11 6.90 -15.26
CA GLU A 95 -3.48 6.41 -15.13
C GLU A 95 -3.78 5.96 -13.69
N GLY A 96 -5.03 6.13 -13.29
CA GLY A 96 -5.53 5.65 -12.00
C GLY A 96 -6.14 4.26 -12.12
N ASP A 97 -5.75 3.34 -11.25
CA ASP A 97 -6.44 2.06 -11.06
C ASP A 97 -6.54 1.66 -9.58
N GLU A 98 -7.27 0.59 -9.28
CA GLU A 98 -7.31 -0.03 -7.97
C GLU A 98 -5.92 -0.59 -7.59
N PRO A 99 -5.50 -0.47 -6.30
CA PRO A 99 -4.16 -0.87 -5.87
C PRO A 99 -3.75 -2.30 -6.25
N HIS A 100 -4.68 -3.25 -6.24
CA HIS A 100 -4.42 -4.65 -6.61
C HIS A 100 -4.21 -4.87 -8.13
N ASN A 101 -4.67 -3.92 -8.96
CA ASN A 101 -4.48 -3.99 -10.41
C ASN A 101 -3.12 -3.42 -10.85
N CYS A 102 -2.49 -2.55 -10.05
CA CYS A 102 -1.24 -1.88 -10.40
C CYS A 102 -0.15 -2.86 -10.87
N SER A 103 0.09 -3.94 -10.10
CA SER A 103 1.07 -4.97 -10.47
C SER A 103 0.57 -5.85 -11.64
N SER A 104 -0.72 -6.16 -11.67
CA SER A 104 -1.34 -6.94 -12.76
C SER A 104 -1.17 -6.29 -14.13
N LEU A 105 -1.31 -4.97 -14.22
CA LEU A 105 -1.17 -4.23 -15.48
C LEU A 105 0.27 -4.27 -16.03
N ILE A 106 1.27 -4.27 -15.17
CA ILE A 106 2.67 -4.49 -15.59
C ILE A 106 2.85 -5.91 -16.11
N ARG A 107 2.33 -6.91 -15.38
CA ARG A 107 2.45 -8.32 -15.78
C ARG A 107 1.78 -8.62 -17.11
N LEU A 108 0.69 -7.93 -17.42
CA LEU A 108 -0.01 -8.02 -18.72
C LEU A 108 0.63 -7.14 -19.81
N SER A 109 1.77 -6.51 -19.51
CA SER A 109 2.48 -5.56 -20.38
C SER A 109 1.62 -4.36 -20.83
N LEU A 110 0.56 -4.02 -20.08
CA LEU A 110 -0.32 -2.87 -20.32
C LEU A 110 0.22 -1.58 -19.70
N ALA A 111 1.10 -1.70 -18.72
CA ALA A 111 1.82 -0.58 -18.10
C ALA A 111 3.34 -0.77 -18.24
N HIS A 112 4.07 0.32 -17.98
CA HIS A 112 5.54 0.32 -17.96
C HIS A 112 6.07 0.41 -16.52
N PHE A 113 5.36 1.16 -15.68
CA PHE A 113 5.64 1.26 -14.25
C PHE A 113 4.37 1.48 -13.45
N ALA A 114 4.44 1.28 -12.14
CA ALA A 114 3.34 1.55 -11.23
C ALA A 114 3.84 1.94 -9.84
N ILE A 115 3.01 2.67 -9.10
CA ILE A 115 3.17 2.86 -7.66
C ILE A 115 2.20 1.94 -6.93
N VAL A 116 2.73 1.12 -6.03
CA VAL A 116 1.95 0.10 -5.30
C VAL A 116 2.47 -0.06 -3.87
N GLY A 117 1.58 -0.36 -2.93
CA GLY A 117 1.99 -0.75 -1.57
C GLY A 117 2.75 -2.08 -1.60
N PHE A 118 3.77 -2.24 -0.77
CA PHE A 118 4.48 -3.51 -0.66
C PHE A 118 3.55 -4.66 -0.23
N ASP A 119 2.60 -4.39 0.66
CA ASP A 119 1.56 -5.34 1.07
C ASP A 119 0.74 -5.84 -0.11
N GLU A 120 0.28 -4.94 -0.97
CA GLU A 120 -0.45 -5.27 -2.20
C GLU A 120 0.40 -6.08 -3.16
N LEU A 121 1.67 -5.72 -3.28
CA LEU A 121 2.62 -6.43 -4.13
C LEU A 121 2.85 -7.86 -3.63
N LEU A 122 2.98 -8.07 -2.31
CA LEU A 122 3.11 -9.40 -1.71
C LEU A 122 1.86 -10.26 -1.96
N VAL A 123 0.66 -9.68 -1.81
CA VAL A 123 -0.60 -10.41 -2.08
C VAL A 123 -0.64 -10.86 -3.54
N MET A 124 -0.35 -9.95 -4.47
CA MET A 124 -0.50 -10.21 -5.90
C MET A 124 0.61 -11.08 -6.49
N MET A 125 1.82 -11.03 -5.91
CA MET A 125 2.98 -11.75 -6.43
C MET A 125 3.33 -13.00 -5.62
N GLY A 126 2.55 -13.36 -4.61
CA GLY A 126 2.83 -14.47 -3.70
C GLY A 126 3.14 -15.80 -4.40
N THR A 127 2.44 -16.12 -5.50
CA THR A 127 2.69 -17.34 -6.29
C THR A 127 3.99 -17.32 -7.09
N TYR A 128 4.52 -16.14 -7.40
CA TYR A 128 5.78 -15.93 -8.11
C TYR A 128 6.98 -15.80 -7.16
N LEU A 129 6.71 -15.66 -5.86
CA LEU A 129 7.74 -15.66 -4.83
C LEU A 129 8.19 -17.09 -4.50
N ASN A 130 9.50 -17.27 -4.37
CA ASN A 130 10.10 -18.51 -3.92
C ASN A 130 9.48 -18.92 -2.57
N PRO A 131 8.82 -20.09 -2.47
CA PRO A 131 8.11 -20.52 -1.27
C PRO A 131 8.99 -20.54 -0.03
N HIS A 132 10.28 -20.86 -0.17
CA HIS A 132 11.25 -20.87 0.92
C HIS A 132 11.71 -19.46 1.35
N LYS A 133 11.31 -18.42 0.62
CA LYS A 133 11.64 -17.01 0.88
C LYS A 133 10.40 -16.11 0.95
N ARG A 134 9.19 -16.65 1.10
CA ARG A 134 7.94 -15.87 1.10
C ARG A 134 7.75 -14.94 2.30
N ASN A 135 8.47 -15.20 3.39
CA ASN A 135 8.40 -14.39 4.61
C ASN A 135 9.22 -13.10 4.51
N LEU A 136 9.00 -12.34 3.44
CA LEU A 136 9.66 -11.06 3.15
C LEU A 136 9.13 -9.97 4.08
N LYS A 137 9.89 -9.63 5.12
CA LYS A 137 9.51 -8.57 6.07
C LYS A 137 9.66 -7.17 5.49
N ASP A 138 10.52 -7.05 4.49
CA ASP A 138 10.89 -5.82 3.80
C ASP A 138 11.18 -6.12 2.32
N TRP A 139 11.03 -5.10 1.48
CA TRP A 139 11.06 -5.26 0.04
C TRP A 139 12.46 -5.40 -0.57
N ASN A 140 13.54 -5.20 0.19
CA ASN A 140 14.92 -5.29 -0.31
C ASN A 140 15.25 -6.66 -0.92
N LEU A 141 14.63 -7.71 -0.38
CA LEU A 141 14.86 -9.10 -0.79
C LEU A 141 13.90 -9.56 -1.90
N PHE A 142 12.93 -8.72 -2.29
CA PHE A 142 11.87 -9.11 -3.20
C PHE A 142 12.41 -9.44 -4.60
N ASN A 143 13.27 -8.59 -5.16
CA ASN A 143 13.80 -8.79 -6.51
C ASN A 143 14.64 -10.08 -6.63
N ASP A 144 15.28 -10.52 -5.54
CA ASP A 144 16.07 -11.76 -5.47
C ASP A 144 15.22 -13.00 -5.13
N SER A 145 13.93 -12.80 -4.83
CA SER A 145 13.00 -13.84 -4.39
C SER A 145 11.87 -14.09 -5.37
N ILE A 146 11.83 -13.37 -6.49
CA ILE A 146 10.76 -13.45 -7.48
C ILE A 146 11.22 -14.13 -8.78
N GLY A 147 10.31 -14.90 -9.40
CA GLY A 147 10.62 -15.64 -10.63
C GLY A 147 11.60 -16.78 -10.36
N TYR A 148 11.13 -17.78 -9.63
CA TYR A 148 11.95 -18.91 -9.17
C TYR A 148 11.68 -20.18 -9.98
N GLN A 149 12.67 -21.07 -9.99
CA GLN A 149 12.58 -22.42 -10.54
C GLN A 149 12.98 -23.44 -9.48
N ASP A 150 12.16 -24.47 -9.31
CA ASP A 150 12.46 -25.70 -8.57
C ASP A 150 12.22 -26.94 -9.46
N GLU A 151 12.40 -28.14 -8.91
CA GLU A 151 12.25 -29.41 -9.65
C GLU A 151 10.84 -29.61 -10.25
N ASN A 152 9.82 -28.97 -9.68
CA ASN A 152 8.40 -29.16 -10.00
C ASN A 152 7.72 -27.89 -10.54
N HIS A 153 8.33 -26.71 -10.42
CA HIS A 153 7.71 -25.42 -10.73
C HIS A 153 8.71 -24.46 -11.36
N THR A 154 8.29 -23.78 -12.42
CA THR A 154 9.00 -22.61 -12.97
C THR A 154 8.04 -21.43 -12.99
N THR A 155 8.40 -20.35 -12.32
CA THR A 155 7.67 -19.09 -12.34
C THR A 155 8.56 -18.01 -12.95
N SER A 156 7.96 -17.11 -13.73
CA SER A 156 8.65 -15.95 -14.29
C SER A 156 7.73 -14.75 -14.28
N THR A 157 8.32 -13.58 -14.04
CA THR A 157 7.64 -12.29 -14.10
C THR A 157 8.68 -11.19 -14.31
N ASP A 158 8.31 -10.19 -15.09
CA ASP A 158 9.13 -9.02 -15.36
C ASP A 158 8.96 -7.91 -14.30
N ILE A 159 8.13 -8.11 -13.28
CA ILE A 159 7.95 -7.09 -12.23
C ILE A 159 9.22 -7.00 -11.39
N ARG A 160 9.78 -5.79 -11.28
CA ARG A 160 10.87 -5.46 -10.36
C ARG A 160 10.57 -4.19 -9.58
N ILE A 161 11.08 -4.14 -8.36
CA ILE A 161 11.05 -2.94 -7.51
C ILE A 161 12.24 -2.07 -7.88
N ALA A 162 11.98 -0.82 -8.24
CA ALA A 162 13.01 0.19 -8.45
C ALA A 162 13.42 0.87 -7.13
N GLY A 163 12.49 1.01 -6.19
CA GLY A 163 12.73 1.54 -4.85
C GLY A 163 11.48 2.13 -4.22
N SER A 164 11.66 2.83 -3.11
CA SER A 164 10.60 3.59 -2.44
C SER A 164 10.10 4.73 -3.34
N ALA A 165 8.78 4.86 -3.44
CA ALA A 165 8.16 6.01 -4.07
C ALA A 165 8.15 7.25 -3.14
N GLU A 166 8.48 7.09 -1.84
CA GLU A 166 8.52 8.18 -0.84
C GLU A 166 7.29 9.08 -0.88
N LEU A 167 6.11 8.47 -0.85
CA LEU A 167 4.86 9.21 -0.88
C LEU A 167 4.59 9.84 0.50
N MET A 168 4.67 11.16 0.55
CA MET A 168 4.43 11.94 1.76
C MET A 168 2.97 12.34 1.89
N ASN A 169 2.42 12.19 3.10
CA ASN A 169 1.12 12.75 3.42
C ASN A 169 1.22 14.26 3.72
N SER A 170 0.08 14.92 3.91
CA SER A 170 0.00 16.37 4.18
C SER A 170 0.69 16.81 5.48
N SER A 171 0.96 15.89 6.41
CA SER A 171 1.75 16.17 7.63
C SER A 171 3.25 15.95 7.45
N GLY A 172 3.71 15.65 6.23
CA GLY A 172 5.12 15.36 5.95
C GLY A 172 5.59 14.00 6.44
N LEU A 173 4.67 13.07 6.71
CA LEU A 173 4.97 11.70 7.09
C LEU A 173 4.82 10.79 5.86
N GLN A 174 5.83 9.96 5.60
CA GLN A 174 5.77 8.96 4.54
C GLN A 174 4.69 7.91 4.85
N ASP A 175 4.14 7.29 3.81
CA ASP A 175 3.04 6.34 3.89
C ASP A 175 3.41 4.93 4.40
N PHE A 176 4.38 4.84 5.32
CA PHE A 176 4.70 3.60 6.01
C PHE A 176 3.51 3.07 6.81
N VAL A 177 3.32 1.75 6.78
CA VAL A 177 2.35 1.02 7.60
C VAL A 177 2.96 -0.29 8.07
N GLY A 178 2.51 -0.79 9.23
CA GLY A 178 2.84 -2.14 9.70
C GLY A 178 1.60 -2.99 9.83
N LEU A 179 1.68 -4.27 9.46
CA LEU A 179 0.61 -5.24 9.73
C LEU A 179 0.84 -5.85 11.11
N PHE A 180 0.05 -5.44 12.10
CA PHE A 180 0.24 -5.83 13.50
C PHE A 180 -0.82 -6.82 13.98
N PRO A 181 -0.47 -7.74 14.89
CA PRO A 181 -1.47 -8.37 15.73
C PRO A 181 -2.12 -7.32 16.64
N ILE A 182 -3.44 -7.35 16.73
CA ILE A 182 -4.27 -6.46 17.53
C ILE A 182 -5.28 -7.23 18.39
N SER A 183 -5.71 -6.64 19.51
CA SER A 183 -6.75 -7.22 20.37
C SER A 183 -7.44 -6.14 21.22
N ALA A 184 -8.66 -6.41 21.67
CA ALA A 184 -9.33 -5.61 22.69
C ALA A 184 -8.78 -5.84 24.11
N ASN A 185 -8.04 -6.94 24.34
CA ASN A 185 -7.48 -7.30 25.64
C ASN A 185 -5.97 -7.00 25.68
N PRO A 186 -5.45 -6.44 26.78
CA PRO A 186 -4.01 -6.21 26.95
C PRO A 186 -3.28 -7.51 27.32
N PHE A 187 -2.99 -8.35 26.34
CA PHE A 187 -2.21 -9.56 26.53
C PHE A 187 -0.73 -9.29 26.81
N THR A 188 -0.05 -10.22 27.48
CA THR A 188 1.41 -10.25 27.52
C THR A 188 1.98 -10.75 26.19
N MET A 189 3.27 -10.48 25.93
CA MET A 189 3.93 -10.99 24.72
C MET A 189 3.99 -12.52 24.66
N ASP A 190 4.07 -13.19 25.81
CA ASP A 190 4.06 -14.65 25.88
C ASP A 190 2.69 -15.21 25.45
N GLN A 191 1.60 -14.59 25.93
CA GLN A 191 0.23 -14.96 25.53
C GLN A 191 -0.02 -14.75 24.03
N ILE A 192 0.50 -13.66 23.45
CA ILE A 192 0.42 -13.42 22.01
C ILE A 192 1.22 -14.46 21.25
N THR A 193 2.43 -14.76 21.70
CA THR A 193 3.30 -15.76 21.07
C THR A 193 2.65 -17.13 21.11
N GLU A 194 2.07 -17.53 22.24
CA GLU A 194 1.31 -18.78 22.38
C GLU A 194 0.11 -18.81 21.42
N LYS A 195 -0.72 -17.77 21.41
CA LYS A 195 -1.89 -17.71 20.53
C LYS A 195 -1.53 -17.77 19.05
N LEU A 196 -0.44 -17.13 18.62
CA LEU A 196 0.02 -17.16 17.23
C LEU A 196 0.74 -18.47 16.84
N ASN A 197 1.13 -19.30 17.81
CA ASN A 197 1.78 -20.60 17.60
C ASN A 197 0.92 -21.79 18.04
N THR A 198 -0.39 -21.57 18.20
CA THR A 198 -1.38 -22.61 18.50
C THR A 198 -2.54 -22.49 17.52
N LYS A 199 -3.44 -23.49 17.48
CA LYS A 199 -4.67 -23.51 16.68
C LYS A 199 -5.72 -22.50 17.15
N SER A 200 -5.30 -21.27 17.41
CA SER A 200 -6.16 -20.15 17.80
C SER A 200 -6.81 -19.53 16.58
N LYS A 201 -8.08 -19.15 16.74
CA LYS A 201 -8.80 -18.30 15.78
C LYS A 201 -8.16 -16.91 15.72
N VAL A 202 -7.92 -16.40 14.51
CA VAL A 202 -7.35 -15.07 14.27
C VAL A 202 -8.15 -14.35 13.19
N PHE A 203 -8.69 -13.17 13.51
CA PHE A 203 -9.41 -12.34 12.54
C PHE A 203 -8.46 -11.63 11.58
N ILE A 204 -8.70 -11.74 10.28
CA ILE A 204 -7.81 -11.14 9.28
C ILE A 204 -8.68 -10.57 8.17
N ASN A 205 -8.28 -9.46 7.56
CA ASN A 205 -8.88 -9.09 6.29
C ASN A 205 -8.56 -10.17 5.25
N GLY A 206 -9.56 -10.80 4.62
CA GLY A 206 -9.34 -11.96 3.74
C GLY A 206 -8.29 -11.73 2.64
N ARG A 207 -8.04 -10.48 2.25
CA ARG A 207 -6.96 -10.12 1.32
C ARG A 207 -5.54 -10.44 1.82
N TYR A 208 -5.32 -10.48 3.13
CA TYR A 208 -4.02 -10.72 3.77
C TYR A 208 -3.91 -12.11 4.39
N GLU A 209 -4.96 -12.94 4.29
CA GLU A 209 -5.03 -14.29 4.85
C GLU A 209 -3.84 -15.14 4.41
N GLY A 210 -3.59 -15.20 3.10
CA GLY A 210 -2.49 -16.01 2.55
C GLY A 210 -1.11 -15.53 3.00
N ILE A 211 -0.92 -14.22 3.23
CA ILE A 211 0.35 -13.70 3.74
C ILE A 211 0.54 -14.11 5.18
N ILE A 212 -0.44 -13.83 6.05
CA ILE A 212 -0.33 -14.12 7.49
C ILE A 212 -0.21 -15.62 7.75
N SER A 213 -0.91 -16.46 6.98
CA SER A 213 -0.81 -17.92 7.12
C SER A 213 0.59 -18.45 6.77
N ASN A 214 1.38 -17.75 5.94
CA ASN A 214 2.79 -18.12 5.69
C ASN A 214 3.72 -17.73 6.86
N TYR A 215 3.37 -16.69 7.63
CA TYR A 215 4.15 -16.29 8.80
C TYR A 215 3.80 -17.10 10.05
N TYR A 216 2.55 -17.54 10.17
CA TYR A 216 2.01 -18.20 11.36
C TYR A 216 1.20 -19.44 10.96
N GLU A 217 1.90 -20.55 10.71
CA GLU A 217 1.33 -21.77 10.12
C GLU A 217 0.24 -22.45 10.97
N GLN A 218 0.19 -22.16 12.27
CA GLN A 218 -0.71 -22.85 13.20
C GLN A 218 -2.04 -22.14 13.44
N ILE A 219 -2.19 -20.88 13.00
CA ILE A 219 -3.43 -20.14 13.25
C ILE A 219 -4.59 -20.68 12.43
N ILE A 220 -5.81 -20.42 12.89
CA ILE A 220 -7.04 -20.63 12.11
C ILE A 220 -7.51 -19.24 11.65
N PRO A 221 -7.24 -18.84 10.40
CA PRO A 221 -7.64 -17.53 9.92
C PRO A 221 -9.16 -17.44 9.77
N GLU A 222 -9.76 -16.35 10.25
CA GLU A 222 -11.17 -16.02 10.04
C GLU A 222 -11.27 -14.72 9.24
N PRO A 223 -11.61 -14.79 7.95
CA PRO A 223 -11.65 -13.62 7.10
C PRO A 223 -12.85 -12.72 7.46
N VAL A 224 -12.57 -11.45 7.76
CA VAL A 224 -13.58 -10.44 8.12
C VAL A 224 -13.38 -9.15 7.34
N SER A 225 -14.44 -8.36 7.17
CA SER A 225 -14.36 -7.07 6.49
C SER A 225 -13.75 -5.94 7.34
N ASN A 226 -13.83 -6.07 8.68
CA ASN A 226 -13.36 -5.10 9.65
C ASN A 226 -12.81 -5.84 10.86
N VAL A 227 -11.47 -5.91 10.94
CA VAL A 227 -10.77 -6.70 11.96
C VAL A 227 -10.92 -6.05 13.32
N GLU A 228 -10.88 -4.72 13.38
CA GLU A 228 -10.99 -3.98 14.63
C GLU A 228 -12.35 -4.21 15.32
N ASP A 229 -13.46 -4.24 14.56
CA ASP A 229 -14.78 -4.55 15.12
C ASP A 229 -14.91 -6.02 15.52
N ALA A 230 -14.33 -6.94 14.74
CA ALA A 230 -14.37 -8.36 15.05
C ALA A 230 -13.70 -8.68 16.40
N VAL A 231 -12.50 -8.15 16.66
CA VAL A 231 -11.78 -8.37 17.93
C VAL A 231 -12.44 -7.68 19.12
N MET A 232 -13.20 -6.60 18.90
CA MET A 232 -14.00 -5.97 19.96
C MET A 232 -15.23 -6.80 20.32
N ASN A 233 -15.89 -7.37 19.31
CA ASN A 233 -17.11 -8.16 19.49
C ASN A 233 -16.81 -9.53 20.11
N GLU A 234 -15.67 -10.14 19.79
CA GLU A 234 -15.22 -11.40 20.37
C GLU A 234 -13.94 -11.18 21.20
N GLN A 235 -14.13 -10.66 22.41
CA GLN A 235 -13.02 -10.40 23.34
C GLN A 235 -12.21 -11.67 23.62
N GLY A 236 -10.91 -11.51 23.84
CA GLY A 236 -9.98 -12.62 24.06
C GLY A 236 -9.35 -13.18 22.77
N THR A 237 -9.79 -12.71 21.61
CA THR A 237 -9.24 -13.05 20.29
C THR A 237 -8.14 -12.08 19.84
N ILE A 238 -7.47 -12.44 18.76
CA ILE A 238 -6.47 -11.63 18.08
C ILE A 238 -6.95 -11.39 16.65
N GLY A 239 -6.60 -10.26 16.06
CA GLY A 239 -6.67 -10.06 14.63
C GLY A 239 -5.40 -9.43 14.07
N PHE A 240 -5.25 -9.39 12.75
CA PHE A 240 -4.16 -8.66 12.08
C PHE A 240 -4.71 -7.46 11.31
N GLU A 241 -4.19 -6.26 11.62
CA GLU A 241 -4.62 -5.01 11.00
C GLU A 241 -3.43 -4.14 10.57
N ILE A 242 -3.60 -3.42 9.47
CA ILE A 242 -2.63 -2.44 8.98
C ILE A 242 -2.75 -1.16 9.80
N VAL A 243 -1.67 -0.84 10.51
CA VAL A 243 -1.61 0.34 11.37
C VAL A 243 -0.58 1.33 10.82
N GLN A 244 -1.04 2.56 10.57
CA GLN A 244 -0.21 3.67 10.16
C GLN A 244 0.08 4.64 11.31
N THR A 245 -0.98 5.25 11.85
CA THR A 245 -0.87 6.32 12.85
C THR A 245 -1.32 5.89 14.24
N GLY A 246 -1.97 4.74 14.39
CA GLY A 246 -2.56 4.30 15.65
C GLY A 246 -3.88 4.99 16.03
N LYS A 247 -4.38 5.95 15.25
CA LYS A 247 -5.62 6.69 15.59
C LYS A 247 -6.83 5.77 15.81
N THR A 248 -7.04 4.80 14.92
CA THR A 248 -8.18 3.86 15.05
C THR A 248 -8.02 2.99 16.29
N ILE A 249 -6.81 2.47 16.53
CA ILE A 249 -6.46 1.67 17.70
C ILE A 249 -6.80 2.41 18.99
N ASN A 250 -6.37 3.67 19.13
CA ASN A 250 -6.71 4.51 20.27
C ASN A 250 -8.22 4.74 20.41
N SER A 251 -8.87 5.14 19.31
CA SER A 251 -10.30 5.48 19.33
C SER A 251 -11.21 4.30 19.72
N LYS A 252 -10.75 3.08 19.43
CA LYS A 252 -11.45 1.82 19.75
C LYS A 252 -10.90 1.14 21.01
N ASN A 253 -9.97 1.78 21.73
CA ASN A 253 -9.31 1.25 22.91
C ASN A 253 -8.69 -0.16 22.69
N LEU A 254 -8.09 -0.37 21.52
CA LEU A 254 -7.42 -1.62 21.15
C LEU A 254 -5.93 -1.57 21.51
N PHE A 255 -5.28 -2.73 21.49
CA PHE A 255 -3.84 -2.89 21.70
C PHE A 255 -3.20 -3.45 20.44
N ILE A 256 -1.96 -3.05 20.16
CA ILE A 256 -1.10 -3.73 19.17
C ILE A 256 0.07 -4.41 19.89
N PHE A 257 0.56 -5.51 19.34
CA PHE A 257 1.56 -6.33 20.00
C PHE A 257 2.84 -6.51 19.18
N GLY A 258 3.98 -6.38 19.86
CA GLY A 258 5.28 -6.70 19.33
C GLY A 258 5.65 -5.91 18.08
N LYS A 259 6.33 -6.60 17.18
CA LYS A 259 6.68 -6.12 15.85
C LYS A 259 5.56 -6.45 14.84
N PRO A 260 5.41 -5.67 13.76
CA PRO A 260 4.53 -6.05 12.68
C PRO A 260 5.07 -7.31 11.96
N ALA A 261 4.18 -8.06 11.31
CA ALA A 261 4.55 -9.18 10.46
C ALA A 261 5.46 -8.73 9.30
N TYR A 262 5.14 -7.57 8.71
CA TYR A 262 5.96 -6.86 7.73
C TYR A 262 5.67 -5.36 7.77
N ILE A 263 6.57 -4.56 7.19
CA ILE A 263 6.35 -3.13 6.94
C ILE A 263 6.07 -2.92 5.46
N SER A 264 5.03 -2.15 5.17
CA SER A 264 4.69 -1.72 3.81
C SER A 264 4.87 -0.21 3.65
N GLU A 265 5.24 0.19 2.45
CA GLU A 265 5.29 1.57 1.96
C GLU A 265 4.91 1.57 0.48
N SER A 266 4.65 2.74 -0.10
CA SER A 266 4.51 2.84 -1.56
C SER A 266 5.86 2.66 -2.26
N LEU A 267 5.88 1.75 -3.23
CA LEU A 267 7.05 1.39 -4.02
C LEU A 267 6.81 1.73 -5.49
N LEU A 268 7.87 2.17 -6.17
CA LEU A 268 7.89 2.22 -7.62
C LEU A 268 8.30 0.83 -8.16
N ILE A 269 7.40 0.20 -8.89
CA ILE A 269 7.66 -1.04 -9.62
C ILE A 269 7.64 -0.79 -11.13
N TYR A 270 8.31 -1.64 -11.89
CA TYR A 270 8.42 -1.49 -13.34
C TYR A 270 8.48 -2.84 -14.06
N ASP A 271 8.18 -2.79 -15.36
CA ASP A 271 8.38 -3.88 -16.31
C ASP A 271 9.87 -3.98 -16.67
N PHE A 272 10.56 -4.98 -16.14
CA PHE A 272 11.98 -5.22 -16.34
C PHE A 272 12.31 -5.54 -17.80
N GLY A 273 11.47 -6.36 -18.47
CA GLY A 273 11.65 -6.72 -19.87
C GLY A 273 11.59 -5.51 -20.80
N LYS A 274 10.64 -4.58 -20.56
CA LYS A 274 10.60 -3.29 -21.26
C LYS A 274 11.77 -2.39 -20.86
N HIS A 275 12.08 -2.30 -19.57
CA HIS A 275 13.16 -1.45 -19.08
C HIS A 275 14.52 -1.80 -19.69
N GLN A 276 14.78 -3.07 -19.98
CA GLN A 276 16.01 -3.49 -20.68
C GLN A 276 16.11 -2.96 -22.12
N LYS A 277 14.98 -2.69 -22.79
CA LYS A 277 14.91 -2.39 -24.22
C LYS A 277 14.54 -0.94 -24.53
N GLU A 278 13.82 -0.29 -23.62
CA GLU A 278 13.24 1.04 -23.82
C GLU A 278 14.00 2.11 -23.03
N SER A 279 14.85 2.87 -23.74
CA SER A 279 15.65 3.93 -23.10
C SER A 279 14.79 5.02 -22.43
N ASP A 280 13.57 5.25 -22.91
CA ASP A 280 12.67 6.24 -22.33
C ASP A 280 12.11 5.77 -20.98
N LEU A 281 11.83 4.47 -20.80
CA LEU A 281 11.44 3.93 -19.50
C LEU A 281 12.59 4.08 -18.50
N GLN A 282 13.83 3.76 -18.90
CA GLN A 282 15.01 3.93 -18.04
C GLN A 282 15.16 5.38 -17.56
N LYS A 283 15.02 6.35 -18.49
CA LYS A 283 15.06 7.78 -18.18
C LYS A 283 13.92 8.19 -17.25
N VAL A 284 12.70 7.70 -17.47
CA VAL A 284 11.54 7.99 -16.61
C VAL A 284 11.78 7.48 -15.18
N ILE A 285 12.21 6.23 -15.01
CA ILE A 285 12.50 5.66 -13.68
C ILE A 285 13.63 6.45 -12.99
N SER A 286 14.70 6.75 -13.73
CA SER A 286 15.82 7.58 -13.24
C SER A 286 15.35 8.97 -12.79
N LYS A 287 14.43 9.60 -13.54
CA LYS A 287 13.90 10.92 -13.21
C LYS A 287 12.95 10.92 -12.02
N ILE A 288 12.15 9.86 -11.86
CA ILE A 288 11.33 9.66 -10.64
C ILE A 288 12.23 9.47 -9.42
N SER A 289 13.42 8.91 -9.62
CA SER A 289 14.47 8.73 -8.62
C SER A 289 13.94 8.03 -7.35
N PRO A 290 13.39 6.81 -7.46
CA PRO A 290 12.92 6.08 -6.28
C PRO A 290 14.09 5.78 -5.33
N GLU A 291 13.84 5.91 -4.03
CA GLU A 291 14.90 5.74 -3.04
C GLU A 291 15.24 4.26 -2.80
N LYS A 292 16.54 3.98 -2.60
CA LYS A 292 17.01 2.64 -2.24
C LYS A 292 16.57 2.28 -0.82
N TYR A 293 16.58 0.98 -0.51
CA TYR A 293 16.12 0.47 0.78
C TYR A 293 16.88 1.09 1.97
N ASN A 294 18.19 1.23 1.83
CA ASN A 294 19.09 1.78 2.85
C ASN A 294 19.39 3.28 2.66
N ALA A 295 18.62 3.99 1.83
CA ALA A 295 18.81 5.42 1.64
C ALA A 295 18.55 6.18 2.95
N VAL A 296 19.37 7.21 3.20
CA VAL A 296 19.31 8.03 4.43
C VAL A 296 17.95 8.72 4.57
N GLY A 297 17.35 9.17 3.48
CA GLY A 297 16.02 9.78 3.43
C GLY A 297 14.93 8.84 3.93
N ARG A 298 14.82 7.66 3.32
CA ARG A 298 13.89 6.60 3.67
C ARG A 298 14.07 6.16 5.13
N VAL A 299 15.30 5.92 5.57
CA VAL A 299 15.59 5.55 6.97
C VAL A 299 15.12 6.65 7.94
N SER A 300 15.37 7.92 7.62
CA SER A 300 14.88 9.05 8.40
C SER A 300 13.34 9.08 8.47
N ASN A 301 12.67 8.85 7.34
CA ASN A 301 11.21 8.81 7.28
C ASN A 301 10.62 7.62 8.06
N LEU A 302 11.27 6.46 8.03
CA LEU A 302 10.89 5.30 8.82
C LEU A 302 10.99 5.59 10.33
N ARG A 303 12.06 6.26 10.77
CA ARG A 303 12.21 6.72 12.16
C ARG A 303 11.10 7.70 12.56
N LYS A 304 10.72 8.63 11.67
CA LYS A 304 9.59 9.55 11.91
C LYS A 304 8.26 8.80 12.07
N TRP A 305 8.00 7.81 11.21
CA TRP A 305 6.80 6.96 11.32
C TRP A 305 6.76 6.21 12.64
N TYR A 306 7.85 5.53 13.00
CA TYR A 306 7.93 4.79 14.26
C TYR A 306 7.73 5.69 15.48
N LYS A 307 8.35 6.89 15.47
CA LYS A 307 8.17 7.89 16.52
C LYS A 307 6.71 8.32 16.62
N HIS A 308 6.10 8.70 15.49
CA HIS A 308 4.70 9.15 15.45
C HIS A 308 3.73 8.06 15.93
N LEU A 309 3.93 6.81 15.50
CA LEU A 309 3.13 5.68 15.94
C LEU A 309 3.30 5.39 17.44
N SER A 310 4.55 5.44 17.93
CA SER A 310 4.87 5.26 19.35
C SER A 310 4.20 6.32 20.23
N GLU A 311 4.27 7.59 19.83
CA GLU A 311 3.70 8.72 20.57
C GLU A 311 2.17 8.62 20.63
N ASN A 312 1.53 8.25 19.52
CA ASN A 312 0.08 8.10 19.51
C ASN A 312 -0.37 6.92 20.37
N LEU A 313 0.26 5.74 20.25
CA LEU A 313 -0.20 4.54 20.95
C LEU A 313 0.19 4.50 22.42
N SER A 314 1.31 5.12 22.80
CA SER A 314 1.81 5.09 24.18
C SER A 314 1.85 3.66 24.77
N ASN A 315 1.05 3.38 25.80
CA ASN A 315 0.93 2.09 26.47
C ASN A 315 0.10 1.04 25.70
N GLN A 316 -0.56 1.42 24.60
CA GLN A 316 -1.32 0.50 23.75
C GLN A 316 -0.44 -0.30 22.78
N TRP A 317 0.87 0.00 22.70
CA TRP A 317 1.84 -0.80 21.96
C TRP A 317 2.64 -1.69 22.92
N ILE A 318 2.11 -2.88 23.18
CA ILE A 318 2.71 -3.85 24.11
C ILE A 318 3.86 -4.58 23.43
N GLY A 319 5.00 -4.72 24.11
CA GLY A 319 6.19 -5.37 23.54
C GLY A 319 6.82 -4.60 22.38
N LYS A 320 6.64 -3.28 22.34
CA LYS A 320 7.19 -2.39 21.31
C LYS A 320 8.70 -2.61 21.12
N PRO A 321 9.16 -3.03 19.92
CA PRO A 321 10.58 -3.25 19.65
C PRO A 321 11.34 -1.91 19.59
N ASN A 322 12.66 -1.96 19.80
CA ASN A 322 13.53 -0.81 19.52
C ASN A 322 13.46 -0.46 18.02
N ILE A 323 13.60 0.84 17.68
CA ILE A 323 13.66 1.31 16.29
C ILE A 323 14.73 0.57 15.47
N ASP A 324 15.84 0.17 16.09
CA ASP A 324 16.94 -0.51 15.40
C ASP A 324 16.52 -1.86 14.79
N TYR A 325 15.43 -2.47 15.28
CA TYR A 325 14.83 -3.67 14.67
C TYR A 325 14.37 -3.44 13.23
N PHE A 326 13.97 -2.20 12.89
CA PHE A 326 13.40 -1.86 11.59
C PHE A 326 14.41 -1.31 10.60
N LEU A 327 15.65 -1.10 11.04
CA LEU A 327 16.66 -0.48 10.22
C LEU A 327 17.38 -1.54 9.38
N PRO A 328 17.87 -1.18 8.19
CA PRO A 328 18.80 -2.04 7.47
C PRO A 328 19.99 -2.37 8.38
N GLY A 329 20.33 -3.66 8.45
CA GLY A 329 21.53 -4.15 9.14
C GLY A 329 22.82 -3.82 8.41
#